data_AF-A0A439KM69-F1
#
_entry.id   AF-A0A439KM69-F1
#
_cell.length_a   1.000
_cell.length_b   1.000
_cell.length_c   1.000
_cell.angle_alpha   90.00
_cell.angle_beta   90.00
_cell.angle_gamma   90.00
#
_symmetry.space_group_name_H-M   'P 1'
#
loop_
_entity.id
_entity.type
_entity.pdbx_description
1 polymer ?
#
loop_
_entity_poly.entity_id
_entity_poly.type
_entity_poly.pdbx_seq_one_letter_code
_entity_poly.pdbx_strand_id
1 'polypeptide(L)' 'CHGPDGMGSTFASALVDRLPGIEVFRRSVRDGVRSGPSVMKGFADDPNVAPYIDDIYAYLQARADGALGRGRPERLER' A
#
# COMPACT_ATOMS: atom_id res chain seq x y z
N CYS A 1 -1.64 -8.79 -2.47
CA CYS A 1 -1.17 -9.51 -1.26
C CYS A 1 -1.80 -8.97 0.02
N HIS A 2 -1.86 -7.66 0.23
CA HIS A 2 -2.32 -7.05 1.49
C HIS A 2 -3.86 -6.95 1.66
N GLY A 3 -4.61 -7.85 1.01
CA GLY A 3 -6.07 -7.91 1.13
C GLY A 3 -6.84 -6.71 0.55
N PRO A 4 -8.18 -6.79 0.52
CA PRO A 4 -9.03 -5.65 0.21
C PRO A 4 -8.86 -4.57 1.29
N ASP A 5 -8.97 -3.30 0.89
CA ASP A 5 -8.85 -2.14 1.79
C ASP A 5 -7.52 -2.05 2.58
N GLY A 6 -6.49 -2.85 2.26
CA GLY A 6 -5.24 -2.90 3.01
C GLY A 6 -5.31 -3.72 4.31
N MET A 7 -6.35 -4.53 4.50
CA MET A 7 -6.64 -5.29 5.73
C MET A 7 -5.78 -6.55 5.93
N GLY A 8 -4.85 -6.82 5.02
CA GLY A 8 -4.02 -8.02 5.07
C GLY A 8 -4.74 -9.26 4.56
N SER A 9 -3.98 -10.35 4.48
CA SER A 9 -4.47 -11.67 4.11
C SER A 9 -3.59 -12.75 4.73
N THR A 10 -3.87 -14.02 4.44
CA THR A 10 -2.98 -15.14 4.77
C THR A 10 -1.59 -15.02 4.12
N PHE A 11 -1.43 -14.17 3.10
CA PHE A 11 -0.15 -13.97 2.39
C PHE A 11 0.67 -12.78 2.88
N ALA A 12 0.04 -11.75 3.45
CA ALA A 12 0.74 -10.53 3.86
C ALA A 12 -0.03 -9.76 4.94
N SER A 13 0.69 -9.03 5.79
CA SER A 13 0.11 -8.27 6.91
C SER A 13 -0.84 -7.17 6.47
N ALA A 14 -1.70 -6.73 7.39
CA ALA A 14 -2.52 -5.53 7.21
C ALA A 14 -1.63 -4.29 7.19
N LEU A 15 -1.74 -3.49 6.13
CA LEU A 15 -1.00 -2.23 5.99
C LEU A 15 -1.68 -1.12 6.78
N VAL A 16 -2.99 -1.19 6.98
CA VAL A 16 -3.75 -0.19 7.74
C VAL A 16 -3.47 -0.26 9.24
N ASP A 17 -3.09 -1.43 9.78
CA ASP A 17 -2.74 -1.58 11.19
C ASP A 17 -1.33 -1.10 11.50
N ARG A 18 -0.41 -1.18 10.52
CA ARG A 18 1.00 -0.81 10.66
C ARG A 18 1.55 -0.30 9.34
N LEU A 19 1.18 0.93 8.99
CA LEU A 19 1.74 1.61 7.82
C LEU A 19 3.15 2.13 8.18
N PRO A 20 4.20 1.74 7.45
CA PRO A 20 5.52 2.32 7.66
C PRO A 20 5.53 3.78 7.22
N GLY A 21 6.48 4.58 7.71
CA GLY A 21 6.63 5.96 7.23
C GLY A 21 6.90 6.03 5.72
N ILE A 22 6.48 7.14 5.10
CA ILE A 22 6.46 7.34 3.64
C ILE A 22 7.76 6.93 2.92
N GLU A 23 8.94 7.27 3.44
CA GLU A 23 10.20 6.92 2.77
C GLU A 23 10.50 5.42 2.82
N VAL A 24 10.14 4.75 3.92
CA VAL A 24 10.26 3.30 4.04
C VAL A 24 9.25 2.61 3.13
N PHE A 25 8.03 3.15 3.04
CA PHE A 25 7.01 2.65 2.12
C PHE A 25 7.48 2.75 0.66
N ARG A 26 7.93 3.94 0.24
CA ARG A 26 8.46 4.20 -1.10
C ARG A 26 9.57 3.24 -1.48
N ARG A 27 10.57 3.07 -0.61
CA ARG A 27 11.68 2.13 -0.82
C ARG A 27 11.16 0.69 -0.95
N SER A 28 10.28 0.27 -0.05
CA SER A 28 9.71 -1.09 -0.05
C SER A 28 8.91 -1.39 -1.32
N VAL A 29 8.15 -0.42 -1.83
CA VAL A 29 7.36 -0.58 -3.07
C VAL A 29 8.26 -0.59 -4.30
N ARG A 30 9.26 0.31 -4.38
CA ARG A 30 10.18 0.37 -5.53
C ARG A 30 11.10 -0.84 -5.60
N ASP A 31 11.77 -1.17 -4.50
CA ASP A 31 12.88 -2.12 -4.48
C ASP A 31 12.39 -3.54 -4.11
N GLY A 32 11.19 -3.64 -3.54
CA GLY A 32 10.66 -4.88 -2.98
C GLY A 32 11.15 -5.12 -1.56
N VAL A 33 10.61 -6.18 -0.95
CA VAL A 33 10.96 -6.61 0.41
C VAL A 33 11.08 -8.13 0.44
N ARG A 34 12.15 -8.63 1.03
CA ARG A 34 12.33 -10.05 1.32
C ARG A 34 12.42 -10.27 2.82
N SER A 35 11.58 -11.17 3.33
CA SER A 35 11.60 -11.59 4.73
C SER A 35 11.44 -13.11 4.79
N GLY A 36 12.56 -13.81 4.97
CA GLY A 36 12.60 -15.28 4.90
C GLY A 36 12.09 -15.80 3.54
N PRO A 37 11.07 -16.67 3.52
CA PRO A 37 10.48 -17.18 2.27
C PRO A 37 9.51 -16.18 1.61
N SER A 38 9.09 -15.12 2.32
CA SER A 38 8.13 -14.14 1.80
C SER A 38 8.85 -13.08 0.96
N VAL A 39 8.37 -12.90 -0.28
CA VAL A 39 8.93 -11.93 -1.24
C VAL A 39 7.81 -11.02 -1.75
N MET A 40 7.97 -9.71 -1.52
CA MET A 40 7.28 -8.66 -2.25
C MET A 40 8.20 -8.19 -3.36
N LYS A 41 7.77 -8.33 -4.62
CA LYS A 41 8.53 -7.80 -5.76
C LYS A 41 8.59 -6.27 -5.72
N GLY A 42 9.66 -5.71 -6.26
CA GLY A 42 9.76 -4.28 -6.53
C GLY A 42 8.91 -3.87 -7.74
N PHE A 43 8.46 -2.61 -7.73
CA PHE A 43 7.61 -2.00 -8.75
C PHE A 43 8.22 -0.72 -9.33
N ALA A 44 9.53 -0.51 -9.18
CA ALA A 44 10.21 0.70 -9.66
C ALA A 44 9.96 0.99 -11.15
N ASP A 45 9.92 -0.04 -11.99
CA ASP A 45 9.76 0.07 -13.45
C ASP A 45 8.32 -0.20 -13.93
N ASP A 46 7.36 -0.37 -13.01
CA ASP A 46 5.96 -0.61 -13.39
C ASP A 46 5.25 0.74 -13.63
N PRO A 47 4.89 1.08 -14.88
CA PRO A 47 4.28 2.37 -15.20
C PRO A 47 2.89 2.54 -14.57
N ASN A 48 2.27 1.46 -14.09
CA ASN A 48 0.97 1.50 -13.43
C ASN A 48 1.10 1.68 -11.90
N VAL A 49 2.31 1.65 -11.36
CA VAL A 49 2.54 1.73 -9.90
C VAL A 49 3.52 2.84 -9.56
N ALA A 50 4.67 2.93 -10.24
CA ALA A 50 5.75 3.84 -9.88
C ALA A 50 5.32 5.32 -9.78
N PRO A 51 4.49 5.86 -10.71
CA PRO A 51 4.03 7.25 -10.61
C PRO A 51 3.03 7.49 -9.47
N TYR A 52 2.40 6.43 -8.96
CA TYR A 52 1.25 6.49 -8.05
C TYR A 52 1.56 6.00 -6.64
N ILE A 53 2.85 5.78 -6.30
CA ILE A 53 3.25 5.26 -4.97
C ILE A 53 2.75 6.18 -3.85
N ASP A 54 2.83 7.49 -4.04
CA ASP A 54 2.40 8.46 -3.04
C ASP A 54 0.87 8.50 -2.90
N ASP A 55 0.13 8.33 -4.00
CA ASP A 55 -1.33 8.24 -3.97
C ASP A 55 -1.78 6.96 -3.25
N ILE A 56 -1.10 5.84 -3.49
CA ILE A 56 -1.34 4.57 -2.80
C ILE A 56 -1.06 4.72 -1.31
N TYR A 57 0.03 5.41 -0.94
CA TYR A 57 0.33 5.71 0.46
C TYR A 57 -0.75 6.56 1.11
N ALA A 58 -1.17 7.66 0.47
CA ALA A 58 -2.21 8.53 0.99
C ALA A 58 -3.54 7.78 1.18
N TYR A 59 -3.90 6.91 0.23
CA TYR A 59 -5.06 6.03 0.34
C TYR A 59 -4.97 5.11 1.58
N LEU A 60 -3.83 4.45 1.80
CA LEU A 60 -3.63 3.56 2.94
C LEU A 60 -3.57 4.33 4.26
N GLN A 61 -2.97 5.53 4.26
CA GLN A 61 -2.89 6.41 5.42
C GLN A 61 -4.29 6.86 5.84
N ALA A 62 -5.12 7.35 4.90
CA ALA A 62 -6.50 7.74 5.20
C ALA A 62 -7.33 6.57 5.78
N ARG A 63 -7.04 5.33 5.38
CA ARG A 63 -7.67 4.12 5.94
C ARG A 63 -7.16 3.82 7.35
N ALA A 64 -5.85 3.90 7.56
CA ALA A 64 -5.22 3.69 8.86
C ALA A 64 -5.69 4.73 9.90
N ASP A 65 -5.86 5.99 9.47
CA ASP A 65 -6.34 7.09 10.30
C ASP A 65 -7.86 7.06 10.51
N GLY A 66 -8.58 6.14 9.85
CA GLY A 66 -10.04 6.03 9.91
C GLY A 66 -10.80 7.14 9.17
N ALA A 67 -10.10 8.06 8.51
CA ALA A 67 -10.69 9.12 7.70
C ALA A 67 -11.43 8.59 6.45
N LEU A 68 -11.03 7.41 5.97
CA LEU A 68 -11.65 6.72 4.86
C LEU A 68 -12.12 5.33 5.30
N GLY A 69 -13.44 5.12 5.31
CA GLY A 69 -14.06 3.82 5.62
C GLY A 69 -13.88 2.78 4.53
N ARG A 70 -14.33 1.55 4.79
CA ARG A 70 -14.23 0.40 3.86
C ARG A 70 -15.02 0.59 2.57
N GLY A 71 -14.62 -0.12 1.52
CA GLY A 71 -15.28 -0.08 0.21
C GLY A 71 -14.61 0.88 -0.78
N ARG A 72 -15.21 1.07 -1.95
CA ARG A 72 -14.64 1.91 -3.00
C ARG A 72 -14.75 3.40 -2.61
N PRO A 73 -13.66 4.18 -2.61
CA PRO A 73 -13.74 5.62 -2.41
C PRO A 73 -14.59 6.28 -3.50
N GLU A 74 -15.31 7.34 -3.14
CA GLU A 74 -15.99 8.17 -4.12
C GLU A 74 -14.96 8.82 -5.06
N ARG A 75 -15.36 8.98 -6.32
CA ARG A 75 -14.52 9.67 -7.29
C ARG A 75 -14.62 11.16 -6.98
N LEU A 76 -13.48 11.81 -6.76
CA LEU A 76 -13.43 13.27 -6.73
C LEU A 76 -13.88 13.78 -8.10
N GLU A 77 -14.94 14.60 -8.12
CA GLU A 77 -15.35 15.31 -9.32
C GLU A 77 -14.22 16.28 -9.72
N ARG A 78 -13.95 16.34 -11.03
CA ARG A 78 -12.81 17.07 -11.61
C ARG A 78 -13.05 18.57 -11.68
#